data_AF-A0A285X8X6-F1
#
_entry.id   AF-A0A285X8X6-F1
#
_cell.length_a   1.000
_cell.length_b   1.000
_cell.length_c   1.000
_cell.angle_alpha   90.00
_cell.angle_beta   90.00
_cell.angle_gamma   90.00
#
_symmetry.space_group_name_H-M   'P 1'
#
loop_
_entity.id
_entity.type
_entity.pdbx_description
1 polymer ?
#
loop_
_entity_poly.entity_id
_entity_poly.type
_entity_poly.pdbx_seq_one_letter_code
_entity_poly.pdbx_strand_id
1 'polypeptide(L)'
;MKTDNDLKDLFEGLDFDIAEPSAEHEERFREKLRKQQPQKKRASHNGLINLWMPGLAIAASFLVAFLLFQGNFANPFSQQQELANVSPEMKQTQDFYSSVIKRELAALEDEKSPETEAVITDALKQLEILESDYENLEKDLGKSGQDKRVIYAMITNFQKRIELLQTVLEKVETINTLNNNSHENNTI
;
A
#
# COMPACT_ATOMS: atom_id res chain seq x y z
N MET A 1 21.30 30.80 -33.55
CA MET A 1 20.30 30.60 -34.61
C MET A 1 20.91 30.96 -35.95
N LYS A 2 21.43 29.95 -36.66
CA LYS A 2 21.94 29.99 -38.04
C LYS A 2 21.92 28.54 -38.57
N THR A 3 20.74 27.98 -38.81
CA THR A 3 20.61 26.60 -39.32
C THR A 3 19.72 26.50 -40.57
N ASP A 4 18.91 27.53 -40.86
CA ASP A 4 17.96 27.46 -41.97
C ASP A 4 18.60 27.81 -43.33
N ASN A 5 19.68 28.62 -43.33
CA ASN A 5 20.35 29.02 -44.57
C ASN A 5 21.28 27.92 -45.11
N ASP A 6 21.98 27.19 -44.24
CA ASP A 6 22.91 26.13 -44.67
C ASP A 6 22.18 24.98 -45.37
N LEU A 7 20.94 24.68 -44.96
CA LEU A 7 20.13 23.66 -45.61
C LEU A 7 19.64 24.16 -46.97
N LYS A 8 19.20 25.41 -47.06
CA LYS A 8 18.66 25.98 -48.29
C LYS A 8 19.73 26.03 -49.40
N ASP A 9 20.96 26.41 -49.06
CA ASP A 9 22.09 26.45 -50.00
C ASP A 9 22.46 25.04 -50.53
N LEU A 10 22.26 23.98 -49.75
CA LEU A 10 22.52 22.60 -50.18
C LEU A 10 21.50 22.07 -51.20
N PHE A 11 20.28 22.62 -51.20
CA PHE A 11 19.17 22.17 -52.05
C PHE A 11 18.90 23.10 -53.25
N GLU A 12 19.47 24.32 -53.28
CA GLU A 12 19.15 25.38 -54.26
C GLU A 12 19.56 25.06 -55.71
N GLY A 13 20.33 23.98 -55.94
CA GLY A 13 20.78 23.54 -57.27
C GLY A 13 20.45 22.09 -57.61
N LEU A 14 19.64 21.40 -56.79
CA LEU A 14 19.27 20.00 -57.04
C LEU A 14 17.91 19.93 -57.72
N ASP A 15 17.90 19.42 -58.96
CA ASP A 15 16.68 19.01 -59.64
C ASP A 15 16.31 17.60 -59.18
N PHE A 16 15.19 17.46 -58.48
CA PHE A 16 14.72 16.17 -57.97
C PHE A 16 13.83 15.44 -58.96
N ASP A 17 13.40 16.09 -60.05
CA ASP A 17 12.53 15.53 -61.08
C ASP A 17 13.32 14.92 -62.24
N ILE A 18 14.30 14.07 -61.90
CA ILE A 18 15.21 13.44 -62.87
C ILE A 18 14.54 12.28 -63.63
N ALA A 19 13.54 11.64 -63.01
CA ALA A 19 12.79 10.54 -63.62
C ALA A 19 11.44 10.33 -62.93
N GLU A 20 10.40 10.04 -63.72
CA GLU A 20 9.13 9.56 -63.20
C GLU A 20 9.18 8.06 -62.88
N PRO A 21 8.52 7.62 -61.79
CA PRO A 21 8.42 6.21 -61.48
C PRO A 21 7.61 5.47 -62.57
N SER A 22 7.85 4.17 -62.73
CA SER A 22 7.07 3.32 -63.65
C SER A 22 5.57 3.43 -63.37
N ALA A 23 4.72 3.38 -64.39
CA ALA A 23 3.25 3.50 -64.25
C ALA A 23 2.64 2.57 -63.19
N GLU A 24 3.23 1.39 -62.97
CA GLU A 24 2.78 0.39 -61.98
C GLU A 24 3.21 0.70 -60.53
N HIS A 25 4.03 1.73 -60.32
CA HIS A 25 4.55 2.10 -59.00
C HIS A 25 3.42 2.51 -58.05
N GLU A 26 2.45 3.28 -58.55
CA GLU A 26 1.32 3.75 -57.75
C GLU A 26 0.45 2.58 -57.25
N GLU A 27 0.20 1.60 -58.11
CA GLU A 27 -0.58 0.41 -57.76
C GLU A 27 0.15 -0.42 -56.70
N ARG A 28 1.45 -0.68 -56.89
CA ARG A 28 2.29 -1.39 -55.91
C ARG A 28 2.36 -0.66 -54.57
N PHE A 29 2.42 0.67 -54.61
CA PHE A 29 2.43 1.49 -53.40
C PHE A 29 1.08 1.41 -52.65
N ARG A 30 -0.05 1.51 -53.37
CA ARG A 30 -1.38 1.34 -52.80
C ARG A 30 -1.59 -0.06 -52.22
N GLU A 31 -1.08 -1.10 -52.87
CA GLU A 31 -1.13 -2.46 -52.36
C GLU A 31 -0.33 -2.61 -51.05
N LYS A 32 0.87 -2.02 -50.98
CA LYS A 32 1.72 -2.05 -49.79
C LYS A 32 1.08 -1.29 -48.62
N LEU A 33 0.44 -0.14 -48.89
CA LEU A 33 -0.34 0.61 -47.89
C LEU A 33 -1.53 -0.21 -47.35
N ARG A 34 -2.27 -0.91 -48.22
CA ARG A 34 -3.39 -1.77 -47.81
C ARG A 34 -2.94 -2.98 -47.00
N LYS A 35 -1.73 -3.51 -47.24
CA LYS A 35 -1.11 -4.59 -46.44
C LYS A 35 -0.59 -4.09 -45.08
N GLN A 36 -0.18 -2.83 -44.98
CA GLN A 36 0.37 -2.24 -43.76
C GLN A 36 -0.69 -1.58 -42.86
N GLN A 37 -1.86 -1.23 -43.39
CA GLN A 37 -2.99 -0.95 -42.51
C GLN A 37 -3.38 -2.27 -41.83
N PRO A 38 -3.31 -2.35 -40.48
CA PRO A 38 -3.82 -3.51 -39.80
C PRO A 38 -5.29 -3.61 -40.20
N GLN A 39 -5.62 -4.63 -41.00
CA GLN A 39 -7.00 -5.02 -41.21
C GLN A 39 -7.56 -5.11 -39.80
N LYS A 40 -8.44 -4.16 -39.43
CA LYS A 40 -9.20 -4.25 -38.19
C LYS A 40 -10.02 -5.52 -38.37
N LYS A 41 -9.44 -6.66 -37.96
CA LYS A 41 -10.19 -7.85 -37.66
C LYS A 41 -11.19 -7.33 -36.65
N ARG A 42 -12.41 -7.09 -37.09
CA ARG A 42 -13.51 -6.86 -36.16
C ARG A 42 -13.42 -8.07 -35.25
N ALA A 43 -13.03 -7.85 -34.01
CA ALA A 43 -13.03 -8.90 -33.02
C ALA A 43 -14.44 -9.50 -33.14
N SER A 44 -14.50 -10.75 -33.58
CA SER A 44 -15.75 -11.48 -33.62
C SER A 44 -16.22 -11.49 -32.18
N HIS A 45 -17.16 -10.59 -31.89
CA HIS A 45 -17.78 -10.52 -30.58
C HIS A 45 -18.69 -11.74 -30.53
N ASN A 46 -18.11 -12.89 -30.17
CA ASN A 46 -18.87 -13.99 -29.64
C ASN A 46 -19.61 -13.42 -28.42
N GLY A 47 -20.95 -13.40 -28.49
CA GLY A 47 -21.85 -12.64 -27.63
C GLY A 47 -21.90 -13.03 -26.15
N LEU A 48 -20.82 -13.56 -25.59
CA LEU A 48 -20.72 -14.00 -24.20
C LEU A 48 -19.91 -13.03 -23.31
N ILE A 49 -19.09 -12.14 -23.88
CA ILE A 49 -18.24 -11.23 -23.10
C ILE A 49 -18.97 -9.93 -22.71
N ASN A 50 -20.15 -9.66 -23.27
CA ASN A 50 -20.82 -8.37 -23.13
C ASN A 50 -21.64 -8.18 -21.84
N LEU A 51 -21.78 -9.23 -21.00
CA LEU A 51 -22.60 -9.15 -19.76
C LEU A 51 -21.81 -9.11 -18.44
N TRP A 52 -20.52 -9.46 -18.43
CA TRP A 52 -19.70 -9.44 -17.19
C TRP A 52 -18.89 -8.14 -17.00
N MET A 53 -18.63 -7.41 -18.09
CA MET A 53 -17.92 -6.13 -18.05
C MET A 53 -18.60 -5.04 -17.18
N PRO A 54 -19.93 -4.83 -17.23
CA PRO A 54 -20.55 -3.83 -16.36
C PRO A 54 -20.52 -4.25 -14.88
N GLY A 55 -20.65 -5.54 -14.56
CA GLY A 55 -20.57 -6.04 -13.19
C GLY A 55 -19.19 -5.85 -12.55
N LEU A 56 -18.12 -6.12 -13.30
CA LEU A 56 -16.74 -5.88 -12.88
C LEU A 56 -16.44 -4.40 -12.66
N ALA A 57 -16.93 -3.52 -13.56
CA ALA A 57 -16.75 -2.08 -13.41
C ALA A 57 -17.49 -1.53 -12.17
N ILE A 58 -18.70 -2.01 -11.91
CA ILE A 58 -19.49 -1.65 -10.72
C ILE A 58 -18.79 -2.17 -9.46
N ALA A 59 -18.38 -3.44 -9.42
CA ALA A 59 -17.66 -4.00 -8.28
C ALA A 59 -16.35 -3.25 -8.00
N ALA A 60 -15.57 -2.92 -9.04
CA ALA A 60 -14.35 -2.12 -8.89
C ALA A 60 -14.64 -0.71 -8.35
N SER A 61 -15.73 -0.07 -8.78
CA SER A 61 -16.13 1.25 -8.24
C SER A 61 -16.52 1.18 -6.76
N PHE A 62 -17.21 0.13 -6.32
CA PHE A 62 -17.52 -0.08 -4.91
C PHE A 62 -16.28 -0.40 -4.09
N LEU A 63 -15.34 -1.18 -4.63
CA LEU A 63 -14.07 -1.49 -3.98
C LEU A 63 -13.21 -0.23 -3.83
N VAL A 64 -13.11 0.60 -4.87
CA VAL A 64 -12.41 1.90 -4.82
C VAL A 64 -13.11 2.86 -3.87
N ALA A 65 -14.44 2.95 -3.89
CA ALA A 65 -15.20 3.79 -2.96
C ALA A 65 -15.05 3.31 -1.51
N PHE A 66 -15.00 2.00 -1.28
CA PHE A 66 -14.77 1.40 0.02
C PHE A 66 -13.35 1.70 0.54
N LEU A 67 -12.33 1.59 -0.31
CA LEU A 67 -10.96 1.97 0.02
C LEU A 67 -10.83 3.47 0.32
N LEU A 68 -11.50 4.33 -0.45
CA LEU A 68 -11.58 5.77 -0.20
C LEU A 68 -12.31 6.09 1.11
N PHE A 69 -13.43 5.41 1.38
CA PHE A 69 -14.26 5.61 2.57
C PHE A 69 -13.58 5.15 3.86
N GLN A 70 -12.78 4.07 3.80
CA GLN A 70 -11.96 3.63 4.94
C GLN A 70 -10.73 4.51 5.21
N GLY A 71 -10.46 5.55 4.41
CA GLY A 71 -9.36 6.48 4.66
C GLY A 71 -7.96 5.92 4.41
N ASN A 72 -7.83 4.74 3.81
CA ASN A 72 -6.55 4.06 3.55
C ASN A 72 -5.77 4.63 2.33
N PHE A 73 -5.83 5.94 2.10
CA PHE A 73 -4.89 6.61 1.20
C PHE A 73 -3.71 7.13 2.04
N ALA A 74 -2.86 6.19 2.47
CA ALA A 74 -1.54 6.56 2.94
C ALA A 74 -0.80 7.22 1.77
N ASN A 75 -0.50 8.52 1.90
CA ASN A 75 0.29 9.24 0.92
C ASN A 75 1.66 8.56 0.83
N PRO A 76 2.08 8.00 -0.31
CA PRO A 76 3.40 7.38 -0.45
C PRO A 76 4.56 8.40 -0.35
N PHE A 77 4.25 9.67 -0.14
CA PHE A 77 5.16 10.81 -0.05
C PHE A 77 5.07 11.58 1.28
N SER A 78 4.26 11.15 2.25
CA SER A 78 4.47 11.65 3.61
C SER A 78 5.76 11.02 4.10
N GLN A 79 6.87 11.76 4.04
CA GLN A 79 8.08 11.45 4.77
C GLN A 79 7.74 11.59 6.25
N GLN A 80 7.03 10.58 6.77
CA GLN A 80 6.58 10.53 8.14
C GLN A 80 7.84 10.47 8.99
N GLN A 81 7.97 11.40 9.93
CA GLN A 81 9.18 11.53 10.71
C GLN A 81 9.18 10.42 11.76
N GLU A 82 9.60 9.22 11.33
CA GLU A 82 9.74 8.07 12.19
C GLU A 82 10.91 8.23 13.16
N LEU A 83 10.85 7.53 14.29
CA LEU A 83 11.94 7.46 15.26
C LEU A 83 13.23 6.95 14.59
N ALA A 84 13.11 6.02 13.65
CA ALA A 84 14.21 5.49 12.85
C ALA A 84 15.01 6.54 12.06
N ASN A 85 14.41 7.70 11.76
CA ASN A 85 15.05 8.77 11.00
C ASN A 85 15.88 9.72 11.89
N VAL A 86 15.88 9.53 13.22
CA VAL A 86 16.64 10.36 14.16
C VAL A 86 18.11 9.96 14.22
N SER A 87 18.38 8.67 14.40
CA SER A 87 19.75 8.12 14.46
C SER A 87 19.75 6.60 14.21
N PRO A 88 20.91 5.98 13.91
CA PRO A 88 21.03 4.53 13.80
C PRO A 88 20.57 3.78 15.07
N GLU A 89 20.86 4.32 16.25
CA GLU A 89 20.44 3.75 17.52
C GLU A 89 18.92 3.84 17.72
N MET A 90 18.31 4.94 17.29
CA MET A 90 16.86 5.12 17.32
C MET A 90 16.14 4.21 16.32
N LYS A 91 16.75 3.93 15.17
CA LYS A 91 16.28 2.89 14.26
C LYS A 91 16.30 1.51 14.92
N GLN A 92 17.42 1.13 15.55
CA GLN A 92 17.52 -0.14 16.27
C GLN A 92 16.48 -0.23 17.39
N THR A 93 16.21 0.88 18.06
CA THR A 93 15.20 0.97 19.13
C THR A 93 13.80 0.71 18.56
N GLN A 94 13.42 1.39 17.48
CA GLN A 94 12.14 1.17 16.79
C GLN A 94 12.01 -0.29 16.33
N ASP A 95 13.02 -0.81 15.61
CA ASP A 95 13.02 -2.19 15.11
C ASP A 95 12.85 -3.21 16.25
N PHE A 96 13.56 -3.03 17.36
CA PHE A 96 13.47 -3.89 18.54
C PHE A 96 12.06 -3.87 19.12
N TYR A 97 11.53 -2.70 19.47
CA TYR A 97 10.22 -2.59 20.10
C TYR A 97 9.09 -3.06 19.19
N SER A 98 9.12 -2.73 17.89
CA SER A 98 8.16 -3.24 16.91
C SER A 98 8.19 -4.76 16.81
N SER A 99 9.37 -5.39 16.88
CA SER A 99 9.49 -6.85 16.87
C SER A 99 8.88 -7.49 18.12
N VAL A 100 9.06 -6.86 19.29
CA VAL A 100 8.48 -7.33 20.56
C VAL A 100 6.96 -7.22 20.50
N ILE A 101 6.42 -6.06 20.13
CA ILE A 101 4.97 -5.85 20.01
C ILE A 101 4.35 -6.88 19.06
N LYS A 102 4.97 -7.12 17.90
CA LYS A 102 4.48 -8.11 16.94
C LYS A 102 4.44 -9.52 17.54
N ARG A 103 5.46 -9.90 18.30
CA ARG A 103 5.51 -11.21 18.98
C ARG A 103 4.40 -11.32 20.05
N GLU A 104 4.28 -10.32 20.91
CA GLU A 104 3.26 -10.33 21.99
C GLU A 104 1.84 -10.31 21.42
N LEU A 105 1.61 -9.56 20.34
CA LEU A 105 0.32 -9.53 19.65
C LEU A 105 -0.03 -10.90 19.05
N ALA A 106 0.94 -11.58 18.43
CA ALA A 106 0.73 -12.93 17.90
C ALA A 106 0.40 -13.93 19.03
N ALA A 107 1.12 -13.87 20.16
CA ALA A 107 0.81 -14.69 21.32
C ALA A 107 -0.61 -14.41 21.86
N LEU A 108 -1.04 -13.14 21.85
CA LEU A 108 -2.38 -12.76 22.30
C LEU A 108 -3.48 -13.26 21.35
N GLU A 109 -3.22 -13.30 20.04
CA GLU A 109 -4.15 -13.84 19.03
C GLU A 109 -4.34 -15.35 19.19
N ASP A 110 -3.29 -16.09 19.53
CA ASP A 110 -3.32 -17.54 19.76
C ASP A 110 -4.19 -17.92 20.99
N GLU A 111 -4.36 -17.01 21.93
CA GLU A 111 -5.13 -17.20 23.18
C GLU A 111 -6.62 -16.84 23.06
N LYS A 112 -7.12 -16.60 21.84
CA LYS A 112 -8.51 -16.19 21.62
C LYS A 112 -9.49 -17.36 21.80
N SER A 113 -10.39 -17.22 22.77
CA SER A 113 -11.49 -18.13 23.04
C SER A 113 -12.77 -17.35 23.41
N PRO A 114 -13.96 -17.99 23.46
CA PRO A 114 -15.18 -17.33 23.92
C PRO A 114 -15.07 -16.70 25.32
N GLU A 115 -14.27 -17.30 26.20
CA GLU A 115 -14.07 -16.86 27.58
C GLU A 115 -13.09 -15.67 27.69
N THR A 116 -12.15 -15.55 26.74
CA THR A 116 -11.11 -14.51 26.74
C THR A 116 -11.44 -13.34 25.80
N GLU A 117 -12.39 -13.52 24.88
CA GLU A 117 -12.72 -12.59 23.79
C GLU A 117 -12.98 -11.16 24.28
N ALA A 118 -13.71 -11.00 25.37
CA ALA A 118 -14.06 -9.67 25.90
C ALA A 118 -12.82 -8.87 26.33
N VAL A 119 -11.87 -9.53 27.01
CA VAL A 119 -10.64 -8.89 27.49
C VAL A 119 -9.69 -8.60 26.34
N ILE A 120 -9.54 -9.54 25.41
CA ILE A 120 -8.71 -9.37 24.21
C ILE A 120 -9.24 -8.23 23.34
N THR A 121 -10.56 -8.18 23.11
CA THR A 121 -11.16 -7.12 22.29
C THR A 121 -10.98 -5.73 22.90
N ASP A 122 -11.07 -5.61 24.22
CA ASP A 122 -10.80 -4.35 24.91
C ASP A 122 -9.33 -3.95 24.78
N ALA A 123 -8.41 -4.90 24.94
CA ALA A 123 -6.98 -4.67 24.76
C ALA A 123 -6.64 -4.17 23.36
N LEU A 124 -7.23 -4.76 22.31
CA LEU A 124 -7.00 -4.33 20.93
C LEU A 124 -7.46 -2.89 20.69
N LYS A 125 -8.58 -2.47 21.29
CA LYS A 125 -9.03 -1.07 21.21
C LYS A 125 -8.07 -0.11 21.93
N GLN A 126 -7.57 -0.50 23.10
CA GLN A 126 -6.58 0.31 23.83
C GLN A 126 -5.26 0.39 23.06
N LEU A 127 -4.86 -0.69 22.39
CA LEU A 127 -3.68 -0.74 21.53
C LEU A 127 -3.82 0.22 20.34
N GLU A 128 -5.01 0.29 19.72
CA GLU A 128 -5.31 1.23 18.63
C GLU A 128 -5.19 2.69 19.07
N ILE A 129 -5.64 3.03 20.29
CA ILE A 129 -5.45 4.37 20.86
C ILE A 129 -3.95 4.69 21.01
N LEU A 130 -3.17 3.75 21.54
CA LEU A 130 -1.72 3.93 21.67
C LEU A 130 -1.02 4.06 20.31
N GLU A 131 -1.48 3.36 19.28
CA GLU A 131 -0.95 3.50 17.92
C GLU A 131 -1.25 4.89 17.36
N SER A 132 -2.49 5.37 17.51
CA SER A 132 -2.89 6.71 17.09
C SER A 132 -2.08 7.81 17.79
N ASP A 133 -1.81 7.64 19.08
CA ASP A 133 -0.93 8.54 19.84
C ASP A 133 0.49 8.54 19.28
N TYR A 134 1.02 7.38 18.87
CA TYR A 134 2.34 7.28 18.25
C TYR A 134 2.42 8.01 16.91
N GLU A 135 1.42 7.85 16.03
CA GLU A 135 1.34 8.60 14.77
C GLU A 135 1.31 10.12 14.98
N ASN A 136 0.68 10.58 16.06
CA ASN A 136 0.69 12.00 16.41
C ASN A 136 2.08 12.45 16.90
N LEU A 137 2.78 11.60 17.65
CA LEU A 137 4.16 11.86 18.07
C LEU A 137 5.13 11.93 16.89
N GLU A 138 4.93 11.14 15.82
CA GLU A 138 5.73 11.25 14.59
C GLU A 138 5.57 12.62 13.92
N LYS A 139 4.33 13.12 13.86
CA LYS A 139 4.05 14.48 13.34
C LYS A 139 4.72 15.53 14.20
N ASP A 140 4.69 15.39 15.52
CA ASP A 140 5.30 16.32 16.46
C ASP A 140 6.83 16.23 16.43
N LEU A 141 7.41 15.05 16.16
CA LEU A 141 8.84 14.86 16.00
C LEU A 141 9.37 15.65 14.80
N GLY A 142 8.63 15.61 13.69
CA GLY A 142 8.92 16.41 12.50
C GLY A 142 8.82 17.91 12.76
N LYS A 143 7.74 18.36 13.42
CA LYS A 143 7.51 19.79 13.72
C LYS A 143 8.50 20.37 14.74
N SER A 144 8.91 19.57 15.72
CA SER A 144 9.77 20.00 16.82
C SER A 144 11.26 20.00 16.48
N GLY A 145 11.65 19.49 15.30
CA GLY A 145 13.05 19.34 14.93
C GLY A 145 13.76 18.26 15.77
N GLN A 146 13.09 17.12 15.97
CA GLN A 146 13.62 15.99 16.75
C GLN A 146 13.83 16.29 18.25
N ASP A 147 12.86 16.95 18.89
CA ASP A 147 12.92 17.23 20.33
C ASP A 147 13.03 15.93 21.15
N LYS A 148 14.02 15.86 22.05
CA LYS A 148 14.28 14.72 22.93
C LYS A 148 13.06 14.32 23.78
N ARG A 149 12.20 15.27 24.13
CA ARG A 149 10.95 15.01 24.88
C ARG A 149 9.95 14.24 24.03
N VAL A 150 9.87 14.54 22.73
CA VAL A 150 9.01 13.80 21.80
C VAL A 150 9.57 12.39 21.58
N ILE A 151 10.90 12.27 21.39
CA ILE A 151 11.57 10.98 21.31
C ILE A 151 11.30 10.12 22.55
N TYR A 152 11.41 10.70 23.75
CA TYR A 152 11.09 10.02 25.00
C TYR A 152 9.62 9.57 25.05
N ALA A 153 8.68 10.42 24.61
CA ALA A 153 7.27 10.06 24.54
C ALA A 153 7.01 8.90 23.56
N MET A 154 7.70 8.87 22.41
CA MET A 154 7.61 7.77 21.44
C MET A 154 8.09 6.45 22.02
N ILE A 155 9.23 6.46 22.71
CA ILE A 155 9.76 5.27 23.40
C ILE A 155 8.80 4.82 24.51
N THR A 156 8.28 5.77 25.30
CA THR A 156 7.31 5.48 26.36
C THR A 156 6.03 4.87 25.78
N ASN A 157 5.58 5.31 24.61
CA ASN A 157 4.43 4.74 23.94
C ASN A 157 4.68 3.29 23.51
N PHE A 158 5.86 2.96 22.96
CA PHE A 158 6.24 1.55 22.71
C PHE A 158 6.19 0.70 23.97
N GLN A 159 6.73 1.21 25.08
CA GLN A 159 6.73 0.51 26.37
C GLN A 159 5.32 0.24 26.87
N LYS A 160 4.41 1.23 26.79
CA LYS A 160 3.00 1.08 27.17
C LYS A 160 2.27 0.02 26.33
N ARG A 161 2.53 -0.03 25.02
CA ARG A 161 1.94 -1.05 24.14
C ARG A 161 2.36 -2.45 24.58
N ILE A 162 3.62 -2.63 24.94
CA ILE A 162 4.13 -3.92 25.44
C ILE A 162 3.54 -4.27 26.80
N GLU A 163 3.53 -3.32 27.74
CA GLU A 163 2.96 -3.51 29.08
C GLU A 163 1.49 -3.90 29.02
N LEU A 164 0.71 -3.26 28.15
CA LEU A 164 -0.69 -3.60 27.90
C LEU A 164 -0.82 -5.05 27.42
N LEU A 165 -0.07 -5.44 26.38
CA LEU A 165 -0.13 -6.80 25.82
C LEU A 165 0.25 -7.86 26.85
N GLN A 166 1.31 -7.63 27.63
CA GLN A 166 1.75 -8.54 28.70
C GLN A 166 0.70 -8.69 29.79
N THR A 167 0.15 -7.56 30.27
CA THR A 167 -0.90 -7.56 31.30
C THR A 167 -2.13 -8.35 30.84
N VAL A 168 -2.47 -8.25 29.56
CA VAL A 168 -3.62 -8.95 28.99
C VAL A 168 -3.34 -10.43 28.87
N LEU A 169 -2.14 -10.83 28.41
CA LEU A 169 -1.72 -12.24 28.38
C LEU A 169 -1.80 -12.88 29.77
N GLU A 170 -1.29 -12.23 30.81
CA GLU A 170 -1.38 -12.71 32.20
C GLU A 170 -2.84 -12.89 32.66
N LYS A 171 -3.72 -11.95 32.26
CA LYS A 171 -5.14 -12.02 32.58
C LYS A 171 -5.84 -13.16 31.84
N VAL A 172 -5.46 -13.42 30.59
CA VAL A 172 -5.97 -14.55 29.81
C VAL A 172 -5.53 -15.88 30.43
N GLU A 173 -4.26 -16.02 30.81
CA GLU A 173 -3.77 -17.20 31.53
C GLU A 173 -4.55 -17.44 32.83
N THR A 174 -4.83 -16.36 33.58
CA THR A 174 -5.65 -16.44 34.79
C THR A 174 -7.08 -16.94 34.50
N ILE A 175 -7.71 -16.48 33.42
CA ILE A 175 -9.05 -16.96 33.02
C ILE A 175 -9.02 -18.44 32.64
N ASN A 176 -8.03 -18.86 31.85
CA ASN A 176 -7.88 -20.23 31.39
C ASN A 176 -7.65 -21.21 32.56
N THR A 177 -6.81 -20.83 33.53
CA THR A 177 -6.56 -21.66 34.74
C THR A 177 -7.81 -21.80 35.62
N LEU A 178 -8.60 -20.73 35.79
CA LEU A 178 -9.85 -20.78 36.56
C LEU A 178 -10.90 -21.69 35.90
N ASN A 179 -11.03 -21.65 34.57
CA ASN A 179 -11.96 -22.50 33.83
C ASN A 179 -11.59 -23.99 33.96
N ASN A 180 -10.30 -24.34 33.82
CA ASN A 180 -9.84 -25.72 33.97
C ASN A 180 -10.15 -26.28 35.36
N ASN A 181 -9.89 -25.52 36.42
CA ASN A 181 -10.19 -25.93 37.80
C ASN A 181 -11.71 -26.09 38.06
N SER A 182 -12.56 -25.33 37.37
CA SER A 182 -14.03 -25.46 37.51
C SER A 182 -14.55 -26.77 36.90
N HIS A 183 -13.93 -27.25 35.82
CA HIS A 183 -14.31 -28.50 35.16
C HIS A 183 -13.88 -29.74 35.96
N GLU A 184 -12.77 -29.69 36.69
CA GLU A 184 -12.33 -30.79 37.58
C GLU A 184 -13.23 -30.95 38.81
N ASN A 185 -13.78 -29.86 39.36
CA ASN A 185 -14.61 -29.92 40.57
C ASN A 185 -16.10 -30.30 40.29
N ASN A 186 -16.53 -30.28 39.03
CA ASN A 186 -17.91 -30.59 38.62
C ASN A 186 -18.10 -32.04 38.10
N THR A 187 -17.07 -32.90 38.19
CA THR A 187 -17.13 -34.32 37.77
C THR A 187 -17.30 -35.30 38.93
N ILE A 188 -18.06 -34.92 39.98
CA ILE A 188 -18.41 -35.79 41.13
C ILE A 188 -19.87 -36.23 41.07
#